data_AF-A0A533SWM5-F1
#
_entry.id   AF-A0A533SWM5-F1
#
_cell.length_a   1.000
_cell.length_b   1.000
_cell.length_c   1.000
_cell.angle_alpha   90.00
_cell.angle_beta   90.00
_cell.angle_gamma   90.00
#
_symmetry.space_group_name_H-M   'P 1'
#
loop_
_entity.id
_entity.type
_entity.pdbx_description
1 polymer ?
#
loop_
_entity_poly.entity_id
_entity_poly.type
_entity_poly.pdbx_seq_one_letter_code
_entity_poly.pdbx_strand_id
1 'polypeptide(L)'
;MKQIPFRDVHLDFHTSGLIPDVGADFDPAQFARTLTEAHVGSICVFARCHHGYCYYPTKVGTPHPGLRRRDLLGEIINSLRAVNISPGVYTTVVWDELTSQSHPEWRQVTAERKFIGGEGAGWKWLCMNTPYANWMEAHLREVLSAYSFDRLFVDIVNQWGDGCVCDHCLEDMRENGLDPKSPTDRRMEAMRVRSRFIKRMRDIVNEYNPEVLV
;
A
#
# COMPACT_ATOMS: atom_id res chain seq x y z
N MET A 1 2.33 24.86 7.52
CA MET A 1 3.01 23.64 7.06
C MET A 1 3.53 22.90 8.27
N LYS A 2 3.15 21.63 8.41
CA LYS A 2 3.60 20.76 9.51
C LYS A 2 5.11 20.54 9.38
N GLN A 3 5.86 20.68 10.48
CA GLN A 3 7.30 20.51 10.46
C GLN A 3 7.64 19.03 10.27
N ILE A 4 8.43 18.71 9.24
CA ILE A 4 8.88 17.34 8.98
C ILE A 4 9.98 17.01 10.00
N PRO A 5 9.84 15.92 10.79
CA PRO A 5 10.87 15.53 11.75
C PRO A 5 12.19 15.19 11.04
N PHE A 6 13.31 15.56 11.65
CA PHE A 6 14.64 15.37 11.06
C PHE A 6 15.03 13.89 10.96
N ARG A 7 14.68 13.08 11.96
CA ARG A 7 15.00 11.64 12.00
C ARG A 7 13.74 10.82 11.77
N ASP A 8 13.63 10.28 10.57
CA ASP A 8 12.55 9.40 10.14
C ASP A 8 13.02 7.95 9.96
N VAL A 9 12.18 6.99 10.34
CA VAL A 9 12.45 5.56 10.22
C VAL A 9 11.34 4.88 9.43
N HIS A 10 11.71 4.03 8.49
CA HIS A 10 10.77 3.09 7.89
C HIS A 10 10.96 1.71 8.55
N LEU A 11 9.97 1.26 9.31
CA LEU A 11 10.02 -0.06 9.94
C LEU A 11 9.46 -1.09 8.97
N ASP A 12 10.36 -1.72 8.24
CA ASP A 12 10.00 -2.70 7.23
C ASP A 12 9.73 -4.08 7.86
N PHE A 13 8.49 -4.57 7.77
CA PHE A 13 8.14 -5.94 8.15
C PHE A 13 7.05 -6.54 7.25
N HIS A 14 7.44 -7.56 6.50
CA HIS A 14 6.56 -8.33 5.63
C HIS A 14 6.35 -9.72 6.20
N THR A 15 5.15 -9.96 6.76
CA THR A 15 4.82 -11.26 7.33
C THR A 15 3.91 -12.04 6.39
N SER A 16 4.37 -13.22 5.99
CA SER A 16 3.55 -14.21 5.29
C SER A 16 2.45 -14.71 6.21
N GLY A 17 1.29 -15.03 5.66
CA GLY A 17 0.19 -15.65 6.42
C GLY A 17 0.54 -17.00 7.08
N LEU A 18 1.69 -17.58 6.74
CA LEU A 18 2.25 -18.76 7.38
C LEU A 18 2.98 -18.46 8.70
N ILE A 19 3.27 -17.19 9.00
CA ILE A 19 3.98 -16.78 10.22
C ILE A 19 2.98 -16.70 11.36
N PRO A 20 3.10 -17.54 12.41
CA PRO A 20 2.24 -17.45 13.57
C PRO A 20 2.68 -16.30 14.48
N ASP A 21 1.83 -15.99 15.46
CA ASP A 21 2.18 -15.17 16.62
C ASP A 21 2.69 -13.75 16.33
N VAL A 22 2.28 -13.16 15.21
CA VAL A 22 2.64 -11.80 14.83
C VAL A 22 2.15 -10.82 15.90
N GLY A 23 3.09 -10.08 16.49
CA GLY A 23 2.85 -9.11 17.54
C GLY A 23 2.55 -9.71 18.92
N ALA A 24 2.71 -11.03 19.13
CA ALA A 24 2.41 -11.67 20.42
C ALA A 24 3.11 -10.99 21.60
N ASP A 25 4.39 -10.69 21.45
CA ASP A 25 5.23 -10.07 22.48
C ASP A 25 5.35 -8.54 22.31
N PHE A 26 4.46 -7.92 21.53
CA PHE A 26 4.50 -6.47 21.34
C PHE A 26 4.17 -5.73 22.65
N ASP A 27 5.17 -5.02 23.19
CA ASP A 27 5.01 -4.06 24.27
C ASP A 27 5.05 -2.62 23.72
N PRO A 28 3.91 -1.90 23.68
CA PRO A 28 3.87 -0.52 23.19
C PRO A 28 4.75 0.44 24.01
N ALA A 29 4.90 0.18 25.31
CA ALA A 29 5.71 1.03 26.18
C ALA A 29 7.20 0.81 25.91
N GLN A 30 7.63 -0.42 25.68
CA GLN A 30 9.01 -0.71 25.25
C GLN A 30 9.28 -0.09 23.88
N PHE A 31 8.37 -0.26 22.92
CA PHE A 31 8.50 0.28 21.56
C PHE A 31 8.69 1.81 21.57
N ALA A 32 7.82 2.53 22.29
CA ALA A 32 7.90 3.97 22.42
C ALA A 32 9.20 4.42 23.11
N ARG A 33 9.59 3.78 24.23
CA ARG A 33 10.85 4.08 24.94
C ARG A 33 12.06 3.94 24.03
N THR A 34 12.17 2.83 23.30
CA THR A 34 13.29 2.57 22.39
C THR A 34 13.41 3.66 21.32
N LEU A 35 12.30 4.11 20.74
CA LEU A 35 12.33 5.16 19.72
C LEU A 35 12.68 6.54 20.31
N THR A 36 12.18 6.85 21.51
CA THR A 36 12.53 8.08 22.23
C THR A 36 14.02 8.13 22.58
N GLU A 37 14.57 7.05 23.15
CA GLU A 37 16.01 6.91 23.47
C GLU A 37 16.88 7.00 22.22
N ALA A 38 16.38 6.50 21.08
CA ALA A 38 17.04 6.63 19.79
C ALA A 38 16.83 8.00 19.12
N HIS A 39 16.18 8.97 19.77
CA HIS A 39 15.87 10.30 19.20
C HIS A 39 15.14 10.26 17.85
N VAL A 40 14.28 9.26 17.64
CA VAL A 40 13.45 9.14 16.44
C VAL A 40 12.33 10.16 16.51
N GLY A 41 12.23 11.04 15.51
CA GLY A 41 11.17 12.04 15.43
C GLY A 41 9.90 11.50 14.77
N SER A 42 10.06 10.46 13.95
CA SER A 42 8.94 9.85 13.25
C SER A 42 9.24 8.45 12.73
N ILE A 43 8.20 7.65 12.54
CA ILE A 43 8.33 6.28 12.06
C ILE A 43 7.15 5.88 11.19
N CYS A 44 7.41 5.19 10.09
CA CYS A 44 6.42 4.61 9.20
C CYS A 44 6.20 3.13 9.55
N VAL A 45 4.95 2.75 9.83
CA VAL A 45 4.53 1.40 10.25
C VAL A 45 3.36 0.89 9.42
N PHE A 46 3.15 -0.42 9.38
CA PHE A 46 2.32 -1.01 8.34
C PHE A 46 0.85 -1.11 8.75
N ALA A 47 -0.05 -0.55 7.93
CA ALA A 47 -1.44 -0.98 7.90
C ALA A 47 -1.56 -2.31 7.14
N ARG A 48 -0.85 -2.43 6.01
CA ARG A 48 -0.93 -3.59 5.11
C ARG A 48 0.38 -3.82 4.36
N CYS A 49 0.87 -5.07 4.35
CA CYS A 49 2.17 -5.44 3.77
C CYS A 49 2.04 -6.09 2.37
N HIS A 50 3.17 -6.32 1.67
CA HIS A 50 3.21 -7.02 0.38
C HIS A 50 2.64 -8.45 0.35
N HIS A 51 2.47 -9.12 1.48
CA HIS A 51 1.74 -10.39 1.51
C HIS A 51 0.22 -10.20 1.44
N GLY A 52 -0.27 -8.95 1.51
CA GLY A 52 -1.67 -8.56 1.32
C GLY A 52 -2.51 -8.56 2.60
N TYR A 53 -1.90 -8.84 3.76
CA TYR A 53 -2.58 -8.88 5.05
C TYR A 53 -2.51 -7.56 5.81
N CYS A 54 -3.58 -7.24 6.53
CA CYS A 54 -3.70 -6.06 7.37
C CYS A 54 -3.33 -6.34 8.84
N TYR A 55 -2.71 -5.37 9.51
CA TYR A 55 -2.31 -5.47 10.93
C TYR A 55 -3.29 -4.79 11.89
N TYR A 56 -4.56 -4.77 11.51
CA TYR A 56 -5.62 -4.06 12.22
C TYR A 56 -6.99 -4.71 11.92
N PRO A 57 -8.07 -4.42 12.67
CA PRO A 57 -9.37 -5.09 12.53
C PRO A 57 -10.17 -4.55 11.34
N THR A 58 -9.59 -4.68 10.15
CA THR A 58 -10.16 -4.27 8.86
C THR A 58 -11.48 -4.99 8.55
N LYS A 59 -12.37 -4.29 7.85
CA LYS A 59 -13.60 -4.79 7.23
C LYS A 59 -13.51 -4.85 5.70
N VAL A 60 -12.55 -4.14 5.10
CA VAL A 60 -12.33 -4.10 3.64
C VAL A 60 -11.31 -5.15 3.19
N GLY A 61 -10.21 -5.29 3.93
CA GLY A 61 -9.14 -6.24 3.65
C GLY A 61 -9.20 -7.50 4.50
N THR A 62 -8.09 -8.21 4.55
CA THR A 62 -7.96 -9.45 5.32
C THR A 62 -6.97 -9.23 6.47
N PRO A 63 -7.39 -9.33 7.74
CA PRO A 63 -6.46 -9.32 8.86
C PRO A 63 -5.44 -10.45 8.74
N HIS A 64 -4.21 -10.21 9.18
CA HIS A 64 -3.18 -11.24 9.17
C HIS A 64 -3.60 -12.45 10.04
N PRO A 65 -3.60 -13.69 9.52
CA PRO A 65 -4.16 -14.85 10.23
C PRO A 65 -3.39 -15.22 11.50
N GLY A 66 -2.08 -14.96 11.53
CA GLY A 66 -1.22 -15.13 12.71
C GLY A 66 -1.21 -13.96 13.68
N LEU A 67 -2.03 -12.91 13.49
CA LEU A 67 -1.99 -11.71 14.32
C LEU A 67 -2.54 -11.97 15.73
N ARG A 68 -1.74 -11.68 16.76
CA ARG A 68 -2.16 -11.83 18.17
C ARG A 68 -2.70 -10.55 18.78
N ARG A 69 -2.27 -9.40 18.28
CA ARG A 69 -2.79 -8.08 18.66
C ARG A 69 -3.82 -7.65 17.63
N ARG A 70 -5.11 -7.79 17.98
CA ARG A 70 -6.23 -7.50 17.06
C ARG A 70 -6.11 -6.15 16.35
N ASP A 71 -5.60 -5.14 17.05
CA ASP A 71 -5.36 -3.80 16.51
C ASP A 71 -3.91 -3.34 16.72
N LEU A 72 -2.96 -4.12 16.21
CA LEU A 72 -1.53 -3.81 16.32
C LEU A 72 -1.20 -2.41 15.78
N LEU A 73 -1.75 -2.02 14.63
CA LEU A 73 -1.56 -0.68 14.06
C LEU A 73 -2.02 0.41 15.04
N GLY A 74 -3.24 0.31 15.57
CA GLY A 74 -3.79 1.30 16.50
C GLY A 74 -2.95 1.41 17.77
N GLU A 75 -2.52 0.29 18.33
CA GLU A 75 -1.66 0.25 19.51
C GLU A 75 -0.29 0.92 19.25
N ILE A 76 0.32 0.66 18.09
CA ILE A 76 1.57 1.32 17.68
C ILE A 76 1.35 2.83 17.57
N ILE A 77 0.34 3.28 16.83
CA ILE A 77 0.05 4.71 16.64
C ILE A 77 -0.14 5.41 17.99
N ASN A 78 -0.93 4.81 18.89
CA ASN A 78 -1.18 5.37 20.22
C ASN A 78 0.10 5.47 21.05
N SER A 79 0.96 4.45 20.99
CA SER A 79 2.25 4.45 21.71
C SER A 79 3.18 5.57 21.25
N LEU A 80 3.22 5.86 19.94
CA LEU A 80 4.04 6.92 19.35
C LEU A 80 3.52 8.30 19.74
N ARG A 81 2.19 8.50 19.66
CA ARG A 81 1.54 9.75 20.06
C ARG A 81 1.80 10.09 21.52
N ALA A 82 1.79 9.09 22.41
CA ALA A 82 2.03 9.28 23.84
C ALA A 82 3.42 9.86 24.16
N VAL A 83 4.40 9.70 23.27
CA VAL A 83 5.77 10.21 23.42
C VAL A 83 6.15 11.27 22.38
N ASN A 84 5.14 11.89 21.73
CA ASN A 84 5.31 12.93 20.72
C ASN A 84 6.15 12.51 19.49
N ILE A 85 6.11 11.23 19.11
CA ILE A 85 6.71 10.75 17.86
C ILE A 85 5.63 10.76 16.78
N SER A 86 5.96 11.27 15.60
CA SER A 86 5.02 11.40 14.48
C SER A 86 4.80 10.05 13.78
N PRO A 87 3.58 9.47 13.84
CA PRO A 87 3.28 8.21 13.18
C PRO A 87 3.03 8.40 11.68
N GLY A 88 3.69 7.58 10.88
CA GLY A 88 3.39 7.35 9.47
C GLY A 88 2.80 5.96 9.25
N VAL A 89 1.92 5.81 8.27
CA VAL A 89 1.26 4.54 7.96
C VAL A 89 1.61 4.11 6.53
N TYR A 90 1.98 2.85 6.38
CA TYR A 90 2.32 2.22 5.11
C TYR A 90 1.19 1.31 4.61
N THR A 91 0.94 1.35 3.32
CA THR A 91 0.17 0.32 2.61
C THR A 91 0.80 -0.01 1.27
N THR A 92 0.85 -1.31 0.94
CA THR A 92 1.20 -1.75 -0.41
C THR A 92 0.09 -1.44 -1.42
N VAL A 93 0.48 -1.27 -2.68
CA VAL A 93 -0.38 -1.26 -3.86
C VAL A 93 -0.04 -2.43 -4.79
N VAL A 94 0.94 -2.28 -5.67
CA VAL A 94 1.08 -3.20 -6.83
C VAL A 94 1.61 -4.58 -6.46
N TRP A 95 2.50 -4.67 -5.47
CA TRP A 95 3.02 -5.95 -4.99
C TRP A 95 2.19 -6.45 -3.81
N ASP A 96 1.31 -7.39 -4.08
CA ASP A 96 0.33 -7.87 -3.11
C ASP A 96 -0.06 -9.32 -3.43
N GLU A 97 0.50 -10.25 -2.65
CA GLU A 97 0.35 -11.68 -2.89
C GLU A 97 -1.06 -12.19 -2.66
N LEU A 98 -1.72 -11.81 -1.56
CA LEU A 98 -3.07 -12.31 -1.28
C LEU A 98 -4.07 -11.82 -2.31
N THR A 99 -4.02 -10.53 -2.67
CA THR A 99 -4.96 -9.98 -3.64
C THR A 99 -4.71 -10.54 -5.02
N SER A 100 -3.45 -10.65 -5.45
CA SER A 100 -3.15 -11.22 -6.78
C SER A 100 -3.51 -12.70 -6.91
N GLN A 101 -3.55 -13.45 -5.80
CA GLN A 101 -4.03 -14.83 -5.77
C GLN A 101 -5.55 -14.92 -5.77
N SER A 102 -6.22 -14.06 -4.99
CA SER A 102 -7.69 -14.03 -4.89
C SER A 102 -8.35 -13.42 -6.12
N HIS A 103 -7.65 -12.48 -6.78
CA HIS A 103 -8.11 -11.72 -7.95
C HIS A 103 -7.06 -11.75 -9.07
N PRO A 104 -6.82 -12.93 -9.69
CA PRO A 104 -5.86 -13.05 -10.79
C PRO A 104 -6.24 -12.17 -11.99
N GLU A 105 -7.52 -11.84 -12.16
CA GLU A 105 -8.03 -10.93 -13.19
C GLU A 105 -7.58 -9.48 -13.02
N TRP A 106 -7.11 -9.09 -11.83
CA TRP A 106 -6.56 -7.76 -11.57
C TRP A 106 -5.08 -7.65 -11.89
N ARG A 107 -4.41 -8.74 -12.29
CA ARG A 107 -2.97 -8.74 -12.51
C ARG A 107 -2.56 -8.03 -13.80
N GLN A 108 -1.35 -7.47 -13.79
CA GLN A 108 -0.75 -6.93 -15.00
C GLN A 108 -0.32 -8.07 -15.94
N VAL A 109 -0.47 -7.83 -17.25
CA VAL A 109 -0.04 -8.77 -18.29
C VAL A 109 0.87 -8.08 -19.32
N THR A 110 1.92 -8.78 -19.76
CA THR A 110 2.85 -8.34 -20.81
C THR A 110 2.16 -8.31 -22.18
N ALA A 111 2.80 -7.71 -23.17
CA ALA A 111 2.31 -7.66 -24.55
C ALA A 111 1.99 -9.05 -25.14
N GLU A 112 2.69 -10.09 -24.67
CA GLU A 112 2.49 -11.50 -25.04
C GLU A 112 1.38 -12.19 -24.22
N ARG A 113 0.59 -11.41 -23.46
CA ARG A 113 -0.50 -11.89 -22.59
C ARG A 113 -0.04 -12.83 -21.48
N LYS A 114 1.19 -12.66 -20.98
CA LYS A 114 1.70 -13.39 -19.82
C LYS A 114 1.58 -12.56 -18.56
N PHE A 115 1.31 -13.18 -17.42
CA PHE A 115 1.33 -12.45 -16.16
C PHE A 115 2.72 -11.93 -15.82
N ILE A 116 2.77 -10.73 -15.24
CA ILE A 116 4.02 -10.15 -14.75
C ILE A 116 4.29 -10.64 -13.33
N GLY A 117 5.50 -11.19 -13.13
CA GLY A 117 5.95 -11.76 -11.87
C GLY A 117 5.21 -13.04 -11.47
N GLY A 118 5.63 -13.66 -10.37
CA GLY A 118 5.05 -14.90 -9.84
C GLY A 118 5.48 -16.20 -10.53
N GLU A 119 6.25 -16.14 -11.62
CA GLU A 119 7.00 -17.31 -12.13
C GLU A 119 8.34 -17.37 -11.37
N GLY A 120 8.44 -18.26 -10.37
CA GLY A 120 9.61 -18.37 -9.49
C GLY A 120 9.58 -17.41 -8.29
N ALA A 121 10.69 -16.74 -8.00
CA ALA A 121 10.90 -15.94 -6.77
C ALA A 121 10.58 -14.43 -6.91
N GLY A 122 9.49 -14.06 -7.59
CA GLY A 122 9.12 -12.65 -7.81
C GLY A 122 7.68 -12.30 -7.42
N TRP A 123 7.46 -11.08 -6.92
CA TRP A 123 6.13 -10.56 -6.57
C TRP A 123 5.18 -10.59 -7.77
N LYS A 124 3.91 -10.92 -7.53
CA LYS A 124 2.84 -10.80 -8.53
C LYS A 124 2.34 -9.35 -8.62
N TRP A 125 2.24 -8.81 -9.83
CA TRP A 125 1.91 -7.39 -10.03
C TRP A 125 0.41 -7.19 -10.28
N LEU A 126 -0.20 -6.31 -9.49
CA LEU A 126 -1.57 -5.84 -9.70
C LEU A 126 -1.62 -4.63 -10.64
N CYS A 127 -2.68 -4.54 -11.43
CA CYS A 127 -2.91 -3.46 -12.37
C CYS A 127 -3.82 -2.40 -11.76
N MET A 128 -3.30 -1.18 -11.61
CA MET A 128 -4.05 -0.03 -11.06
C MET A 128 -5.15 0.51 -11.98
N ASN A 129 -5.31 -0.05 -13.20
CA ASN A 129 -6.42 0.30 -14.09
C ASN A 129 -7.63 -0.62 -13.97
N THR A 130 -7.53 -1.67 -13.16
CA THR A 130 -8.61 -2.64 -12.95
C THR A 130 -9.49 -2.19 -11.77
N PRO A 131 -10.63 -2.87 -11.49
CA PRO A 131 -11.45 -2.59 -10.32
C PRO A 131 -10.69 -2.65 -8.98
N TYR A 132 -9.50 -3.24 -8.95
CA TYR A 132 -8.55 -3.16 -7.85
C TYR A 132 -8.35 -1.73 -7.32
N ALA A 133 -8.31 -0.72 -8.19
CA ALA A 133 -8.14 0.66 -7.74
C ALA A 133 -9.30 1.11 -6.84
N ASN A 134 -10.54 0.69 -7.12
CA ASN A 134 -11.70 0.99 -6.26
C ASN A 134 -11.60 0.27 -4.91
N TRP A 135 -11.07 -0.95 -4.91
CA TRP A 135 -10.79 -1.67 -3.67
C TRP A 135 -9.73 -0.95 -2.81
N MET A 136 -8.66 -0.44 -3.45
CA MET A 136 -7.64 0.37 -2.77
C MET A 136 -8.20 1.67 -2.19
N GLU A 137 -9.13 2.32 -2.88
CA GLU A 137 -9.83 3.49 -2.33
C GLU A 137 -10.60 3.14 -1.06
N ALA A 138 -11.36 2.03 -1.08
CA ALA A 138 -12.09 1.56 0.10
C ALA A 138 -11.14 1.25 1.27
N HIS A 139 -10.02 0.59 0.99
CA HIS A 139 -9.00 0.29 1.99
C HIS A 139 -8.40 1.59 2.59
N LEU A 140 -8.03 2.54 1.74
CA LEU A 140 -7.44 3.79 2.18
C LEU A 140 -8.42 4.64 3.00
N ARG A 141 -9.68 4.72 2.57
CA ARG A 141 -10.76 5.39 3.31
C ARG A 141 -10.96 4.77 4.69
N GLU A 142 -10.91 3.44 4.79
CA GLU A 142 -11.00 2.74 6.08
C GLU A 142 -9.87 3.15 7.01
N VAL A 143 -8.61 3.10 6.55
CA VAL A 143 -7.43 3.45 7.35
C VAL A 143 -7.47 4.90 7.80
N LEU A 144 -7.79 5.85 6.90
CA LEU A 144 -7.90 7.28 7.22
C LEU A 144 -9.05 7.59 8.18
N SER A 145 -10.14 6.82 8.11
CA SER A 145 -11.29 7.00 9.02
C SER A 145 -11.04 6.42 10.42
N ALA A 146 -10.23 5.36 10.51
CA ALA A 146 -10.02 4.62 11.76
C ALA A 146 -8.85 5.16 12.59
N TYR A 147 -7.84 5.80 11.95
CA TYR A 147 -6.60 6.17 12.61
C TYR A 147 -6.19 7.62 12.33
N SER A 148 -5.60 8.27 13.35
CA SER A 148 -5.01 9.60 13.22
C SER A 148 -3.49 9.52 13.13
N PHE A 149 -2.97 9.64 11.91
CA PHE A 149 -1.53 9.65 11.63
C PHE A 149 -1.12 10.89 10.82
N ASP A 150 0.17 11.14 10.74
CA ASP A 150 0.69 12.38 10.13
C ASP A 150 1.14 12.18 8.69
N ARG A 151 1.44 10.94 8.29
CA ARG A 151 1.96 10.63 6.96
C ARG A 151 1.46 9.30 6.46
N LEU A 152 1.30 9.19 5.15
CA LEU A 152 0.90 7.98 4.47
C LEU A 152 1.95 7.62 3.43
N PHE A 153 2.45 6.39 3.47
CA PHE A 153 3.28 5.82 2.44
C PHE A 153 2.45 4.81 1.65
N VAL A 154 2.00 5.23 0.46
CA VAL A 154 1.33 4.37 -0.52
C VAL A 154 2.39 3.77 -1.43
N ASP A 155 2.76 2.52 -1.18
CA ASP A 155 3.96 1.93 -1.76
C ASP A 155 3.71 1.08 -3.01
N ILE A 156 4.71 1.10 -3.89
CA ILE A 156 4.75 0.50 -5.21
C ILE A 156 3.60 1.00 -6.10
N VAL A 157 3.53 2.31 -6.28
CA VAL A 157 2.63 2.93 -7.28
C VAL A 157 3.33 2.90 -8.64
N ASN A 158 3.43 1.70 -9.21
CA ASN A 158 4.18 1.43 -10.43
C ASN A 158 3.45 0.52 -11.42
N GLN A 159 3.50 0.87 -12.69
CA GLN A 159 3.02 0.01 -13.77
C GLN A 159 4.23 -0.61 -14.48
N TRP A 160 4.07 -1.80 -15.07
CA TRP A 160 5.15 -2.47 -15.78
C TRP A 160 5.77 -1.58 -16.86
N GLY A 161 7.10 -1.64 -17.01
CA GLY A 161 7.86 -0.70 -17.84
C GLY A 161 7.45 -0.70 -19.31
N ASP A 162 7.10 -1.87 -19.86
CA ASP A 162 6.60 -2.03 -21.23
C ASP A 162 5.07 -1.90 -21.34
N GLY A 163 4.43 -1.48 -20.27
CA GLY A 163 2.99 -1.34 -20.11
C GLY A 163 2.26 -2.66 -19.90
N CYS A 164 0.99 -2.52 -19.50
CA CYS A 164 0.08 -3.63 -19.28
C CYS A 164 -0.92 -3.69 -20.45
N VAL A 165 -1.25 -4.89 -20.91
CA VAL A 165 -2.28 -5.12 -21.95
C VAL A 165 -3.43 -6.00 -21.41
N CYS A 166 -3.78 -5.85 -20.13
CA CYS A 166 -5.02 -6.43 -19.62
C CYS A 166 -6.21 -5.72 -20.29
N ASP A 167 -7.39 -6.33 -20.23
CA ASP A 167 -8.53 -5.85 -21.00
C ASP A 167 -8.93 -4.42 -20.62
N HIS A 168 -8.74 -4.01 -19.36
CA HIS A 168 -8.93 -2.62 -18.92
C HIS A 168 -7.91 -1.65 -19.53
N CYS A 169 -6.64 -2.03 -19.64
CA CYS A 169 -5.64 -1.17 -20.29
C CYS A 169 -5.82 -1.12 -21.81
N LEU A 170 -6.29 -2.20 -22.43
CA LEU A 170 -6.63 -2.21 -23.85
C LEU A 170 -7.80 -1.31 -24.17
N GLU A 171 -8.84 -1.35 -23.34
CA GLU A 171 -10.00 -0.48 -23.47
C GLU A 171 -9.62 0.99 -23.29
N ASP A 172 -8.85 1.31 -22.26
CA ASP A 172 -8.39 2.68 -22.01
C ASP A 172 -7.47 3.20 -23.13
N MET A 173 -6.58 2.34 -23.66
CA MET A 173 -5.79 2.69 -24.85
C MET A 173 -6.68 2.98 -26.05
N ARG A 174 -7.70 2.15 -26.31
CA ARG A 174 -8.66 2.33 -27.40
C ARG A 174 -9.41 3.65 -27.29
N GLU A 175 -9.88 4.00 -26.10
CA GLU A 175 -10.58 5.25 -25.82
C GLU A 175 -9.69 6.49 -26.02
N ASN A 176 -8.38 6.34 -25.83
CA ASN A 176 -7.40 7.42 -25.96
C ASN A 176 -6.60 7.42 -27.28
N GLY A 177 -6.98 6.57 -28.24
CA GLY A 177 -6.34 6.50 -29.55
C GLY A 177 -4.89 5.99 -29.51
N LEU A 178 -4.55 5.15 -28.53
CA LEU A 178 -3.24 4.55 -28.33
C LEU A 178 -3.19 3.14 -28.97
N ASP A 179 -2.09 2.80 -29.65
CA ASP A 179 -1.89 1.48 -30.25
C ASP A 179 -1.25 0.50 -29.25
N PRO A 180 -1.95 -0.55 -28.79
CA PRO A 180 -1.37 -1.51 -27.87
C PRO A 180 -0.18 -2.30 -28.45
N LYS A 181 0.03 -2.29 -29.77
CA LYS A 181 1.22 -2.90 -30.39
C LYS A 181 2.45 -1.99 -30.31
N SER A 182 2.27 -0.68 -30.20
CA SER A 182 3.36 0.30 -30.01
C SER A 182 3.90 0.24 -28.58
N PRO A 183 5.19 -0.10 -28.37
CA PRO A 183 5.80 -0.05 -27.04
C PRO A 183 5.75 1.34 -26.40
N THR A 184 5.88 2.39 -27.22
CA THR A 184 5.77 3.79 -26.77
C THR A 184 4.38 4.06 -26.21
N ASP A 185 3.33 3.63 -26.89
CA ASP A 185 1.95 3.88 -26.51
C ASP A 185 1.57 3.12 -25.25
N ARG A 186 2.01 1.86 -25.13
CA ARG A 186 1.85 1.08 -23.89
C ARG A 186 2.52 1.75 -22.69
N ARG A 187 3.72 2.32 -22.88
CA ARG A 187 4.43 3.07 -21.83
C ARG A 187 3.72 4.38 -21.50
N MET A 188 3.17 5.07 -22.50
CA MET A 188 2.32 6.24 -22.27
C MET A 188 1.09 5.88 -21.43
N GLU A 189 0.40 4.78 -21.75
CA GLU A 189 -0.74 4.33 -20.96
C GLU A 189 -0.31 3.96 -19.53
N ALA A 190 0.81 3.27 -19.36
CA ALA A 190 1.36 2.95 -18.04
C ALA A 190 1.56 4.20 -17.16
N MET A 191 2.05 5.30 -17.73
CA MET A 191 2.20 6.59 -17.05
C MET A 191 0.85 7.25 -16.75
N ARG A 192 -0.14 7.12 -17.65
CA ARG A 192 -1.50 7.64 -17.46
C ARG A 192 -2.21 6.93 -16.32
N VAL A 193 -2.20 5.60 -16.31
CA VAL A 193 -2.74 4.76 -15.23
C VAL A 193 -2.13 5.16 -13.89
N ARG A 194 -0.78 5.22 -13.82
CA ARG A 194 -0.07 5.61 -12.61
C ARG A 194 -0.47 7.01 -12.13
N SER A 195 -0.52 7.99 -13.03
CA SER A 195 -0.87 9.37 -12.69
C SER A 195 -2.31 9.51 -12.20
N ARG A 196 -3.26 8.81 -12.85
CA ARG A 196 -4.65 8.76 -12.40
C ARG A 196 -4.76 8.11 -11.01
N PHE A 197 -4.06 7.00 -10.77
CA PHE A 197 -4.07 6.34 -9.47
C PHE A 197 -3.51 7.24 -8.36
N ILE A 198 -2.35 7.88 -8.58
CA ILE A 198 -1.76 8.83 -7.62
C ILE A 198 -2.75 9.94 -7.30
N LYS A 199 -3.38 10.52 -8.33
CA LYS A 199 -4.38 11.57 -8.13
C LYS A 199 -5.54 11.08 -7.26
N ARG A 200 -6.10 9.90 -7.58
CA ARG A 200 -7.21 9.29 -6.81
C ARG A 200 -6.85 9.10 -5.34
N MET A 201 -5.68 8.53 -5.03
CA MET A 201 -5.25 8.33 -3.65
C MET A 201 -5.05 9.67 -2.92
N ARG A 202 -4.47 10.67 -3.60
CA ARG A 202 -4.26 12.00 -3.02
C ARG A 202 -5.58 12.75 -2.78
N ASP A 203 -6.54 12.65 -3.69
CA ASP A 203 -7.87 13.25 -3.52
C ASP A 203 -8.54 12.68 -2.26
N ILE A 204 -8.48 11.36 -2.04
CA ILE A 204 -9.01 10.71 -0.83
C ILE A 204 -8.31 11.22 0.43
N VAL A 205 -6.98 11.31 0.44
CA VAL A 205 -6.28 11.83 1.63
C VAL A 205 -6.70 13.26 1.92
N ASN A 206 -6.83 14.11 0.91
CA ASN A 206 -7.28 15.49 1.06
C ASN A 206 -8.72 15.62 1.57
N GLU A 207 -9.61 14.69 1.21
CA GLU A 207 -10.99 14.65 1.72
C GLU A 207 -11.04 14.41 3.24
N TYR A 208 -10.16 13.56 3.77
CA TYR A 208 -10.14 13.22 5.20
C TYR A 208 -9.30 14.17 6.02
N ASN A 209 -8.07 14.44 5.57
CA ASN A 209 -7.13 15.29 6.26
C ASN A 209 -6.03 15.80 5.30
N PRO A 210 -6.13 17.05 4.80
CA PRO A 210 -5.13 17.62 3.91
C PRO A 210 -3.77 17.86 4.57
N GLU A 211 -3.66 17.74 5.91
CA GLU A 211 -2.39 17.85 6.63
C GLU A 211 -1.60 16.52 6.69
N VAL A 212 -2.17 15.42 6.19
CA VAL A 212 -1.44 14.15 6.04
C VAL A 212 -0.50 14.25 4.84
N LEU A 213 0.80 14.03 5.07
CA LEU A 213 1.78 14.02 3.98
C LEU A 213 1.75 12.67 3.25
N VAL A 214 1.67 12.69 1.92
CA VAL A 214 1.62 11.51 1.02
C VAL A 214 2.70 11.59 -0.03
#